data_AF-A0A1B6LNB2-F1
#
_entry.id   AF-A0A1B6LNB2-F1
#
_cell.length_a   1.000
_cell.length_b   1.000
_cell.length_c   1.000
_cell.angle_alpha   90.00
_cell.angle_beta   90.00
_cell.angle_gamma   90.00
#
_symmetry.space_group_name_H-M   'P 1'
#
loop_
_entity.id
_entity.type
_entity.pdbx_description
1 polymer ?
#
loop_
_entity_poly.entity_id
_entity_poly.type
_entity_poly.pdbx_seq_one_letter_code
_entity_poly.pdbx_strand_id
1 'polypeptide(L)'
;NNEPPDCEHCSVAVLFSGGLDSTVLALLADRFIPEHIPIDLYNVAFQQSNGSFLVPDRVTGLASLEELKTLAPDRVWNLIQIDVVQEELASLRSSRVADLIFPLTSVLDDSLGSALWFAARGQGQLNGQPYISPARVVLSGLGADEQLGGYTRHRNTLRHSGQWAALGLELAADTDGIASRNLGRDDRVVSDHGRQLRIPFLDERVVGYINMLSPWHRCQ
;
A
#
# COMPACT_ATOMS: atom_id res chain seq x y z
N ASN A 1 -35.00 -6.19 22.12
CA ASN A 1 -34.09 -5.95 20.99
C ASN A 1 -33.13 -4.85 21.42
N ASN A 2 -31.99 -5.23 21.98
CA ASN A 2 -30.96 -4.32 22.46
C ASN A 2 -29.64 -4.77 21.85
N GLU A 3 -29.61 -4.89 20.52
CA GLU A 3 -28.34 -4.99 19.82
C GLU A 3 -27.63 -3.64 20.01
N PRO A 4 -26.33 -3.65 20.35
CA PRO A 4 -25.57 -2.41 20.44
C PRO A 4 -25.68 -1.68 19.10
N PRO A 5 -25.68 -0.33 19.08
CA PRO A 5 -25.71 0.41 17.83
C PRO A 5 -24.59 -0.07 16.91
N ASP A 6 -24.92 -0.32 15.64
CA ASP A 6 -23.92 -0.66 14.63
C ASP A 6 -22.85 0.43 14.63
N CYS A 7 -21.60 -0.01 14.72
CA CYS A 7 -20.50 0.90 14.97
C CYS A 7 -20.07 1.54 13.65
N GLU A 8 -20.24 2.86 13.52
CA GLU A 8 -19.97 3.61 12.28
C GLU A 8 -18.49 3.98 12.07
N HIS A 9 -17.60 3.50 12.93
CA HIS A 9 -16.17 3.83 12.82
C HIS A 9 -15.49 3.03 11.72
N CYS A 10 -14.49 3.64 11.09
CA CYS A 10 -13.64 2.97 10.11
C CYS A 10 -12.93 1.75 10.74
N SER A 11 -13.13 0.57 10.17
CA SER A 11 -12.47 -0.66 10.61
C SER A 11 -11.28 -1.06 9.74
N VAL A 12 -11.24 -0.58 8.48
CA VAL A 12 -10.26 -0.97 7.46
C VAL A 12 -9.69 0.27 6.77
N ALA A 13 -8.37 0.33 6.68
CA ALA A 13 -7.66 1.32 5.89
C ALA A 13 -6.95 0.67 4.69
N VAL A 14 -6.62 1.46 3.68
CA VAL A 14 -5.81 1.07 2.52
C VAL A 14 -4.55 1.94 2.49
N LEU A 15 -3.38 1.33 2.32
CA LEU A 15 -2.16 2.05 1.97
C LEU A 15 -2.30 2.55 0.54
N PHE A 16 -2.46 3.86 0.39
CA PHE A 16 -3.05 4.44 -0.81
C PHE A 16 -2.10 5.45 -1.43
N SER A 17 -1.34 5.03 -2.45
CA SER A 17 -0.50 5.91 -3.26
C SER A 17 -1.25 6.54 -4.44
N GLY A 18 -2.46 6.05 -4.74
CA GLY A 18 -3.17 6.33 -5.99
C GLY A 18 -2.66 5.54 -7.19
N GLY A 19 -1.64 4.69 -7.00
CA GLY A 19 -1.27 3.70 -8.01
C GLY A 19 -2.37 2.67 -8.22
N LEU A 20 -2.35 2.01 -9.39
CA LEU A 20 -3.36 1.06 -9.84
C LEU A 20 -3.72 0.02 -8.76
N ASP A 21 -2.72 -0.60 -8.14
CA ASP A 21 -2.93 -1.68 -7.17
C ASP A 21 -3.70 -1.20 -5.93
N SER A 22 -3.30 -0.05 -5.37
CA SER A 22 -3.96 0.53 -4.21
C SER A 22 -5.38 1.01 -4.52
N THR A 23 -5.60 1.54 -5.73
CA THR A 23 -6.92 2.01 -6.19
C THR A 23 -7.88 0.85 -6.47
N VAL A 24 -7.39 -0.23 -7.09
CA VAL A 24 -8.16 -1.47 -7.26
C VAL A 24 -8.52 -2.07 -5.92
N LEU A 25 -7.59 -2.12 -4.96
CA LEU A 25 -7.89 -2.62 -3.61
C LEU A 25 -8.90 -1.76 -2.87
N ALA A 26 -8.83 -0.43 -2.98
CA ALA A 26 -9.82 0.46 -2.40
C ALA A 26 -11.21 0.15 -2.97
N LEU A 27 -11.35 0.08 -4.29
CA LEU A 27 -12.62 -0.24 -4.95
C LEU A 27 -13.13 -1.64 -4.60
N LEU A 28 -12.25 -2.63 -4.46
CA LEU A 28 -12.64 -3.96 -3.98
C LEU A 28 -13.11 -3.91 -2.52
N ALA A 29 -12.46 -3.15 -1.66
CA ALA A 29 -12.83 -3.01 -0.26
C ALA A 29 -14.25 -2.43 -0.11
N ASP A 30 -14.63 -1.47 -0.94
CA ASP A 30 -16.00 -0.94 -1.00
C ASP A 30 -17.07 -2.03 -1.19
N ARG A 31 -16.78 -3.04 -2.02
CA ARG A 31 -17.75 -4.12 -2.30
C ARG A 31 -17.99 -5.08 -1.13
N PHE A 32 -17.09 -5.12 -0.16
CA PHE A 32 -17.13 -6.10 0.94
C PHE A 32 -17.30 -5.46 2.33
N ILE A 33 -17.01 -4.17 2.47
CA ILE A 33 -17.23 -3.42 3.70
C ILE A 33 -18.66 -2.85 3.68
N PRO A 34 -19.44 -2.95 4.77
CA PRO A 34 -20.77 -2.35 4.85
C PRO A 34 -20.75 -0.87 4.42
N GLU A 35 -21.68 -0.45 3.57
CA GLU A 35 -21.69 0.86 2.89
C GLU A 35 -21.56 2.05 3.86
N HIS A 36 -22.24 1.99 5.01
CA HIS A 36 -22.23 3.03 6.04
C HIS A 36 -20.90 3.17 6.79
N ILE A 37 -19.99 2.20 6.68
CA ILE A 37 -18.68 2.25 7.33
C ILE A 37 -17.68 2.96 6.40
N PRO A 38 -17.04 4.06 6.81
CA PRO A 38 -16.06 4.73 5.95
C PRO A 38 -14.82 3.86 5.70
N ILE A 39 -14.13 4.11 4.59
CA ILE A 39 -12.82 3.51 4.29
C ILE A 39 -11.75 4.59 4.36
N ASP A 40 -10.74 4.35 5.20
CA ASP A 40 -9.61 5.26 5.38
C ASP A 40 -8.52 4.97 4.34
N LEU A 41 -8.06 6.00 3.63
CA LEU A 41 -7.00 5.90 2.63
C LEU A 41 -5.76 6.60 3.19
N TYR A 42 -4.74 5.83 3.57
CA TYR A 42 -3.49 6.35 4.11
C TYR A 42 -2.57 6.79 2.98
N ASN A 43 -2.43 8.09 2.77
CA ASN A 43 -1.54 8.67 1.76
C ASN A 43 -0.42 9.46 2.45
N VAL A 44 0.76 8.87 2.48
CA VAL A 44 1.98 9.43 3.08
C VAL A 44 2.72 10.31 2.08
N ALA A 45 3.25 11.44 2.56
CA ALA A 45 4.08 12.34 1.76
C ALA A 45 5.26 12.85 2.60
N PHE A 46 6.45 12.80 2.02
CA PHE A 46 7.66 13.34 2.63
C PHE A 46 7.95 14.73 2.12
N GLN A 47 8.35 15.62 3.02
CA GLN A 47 8.61 17.02 2.72
C GLN A 47 9.72 17.19 1.66
N GLN A 48 9.37 17.86 0.57
CA GLN A 48 10.33 18.26 -0.46
C GLN A 48 11.21 19.43 -0.01
N SER A 49 12.30 19.71 -0.75
CA SER A 49 13.23 20.82 -0.46
C SER A 49 12.58 22.20 -0.47
N ASN A 50 11.45 22.37 -1.16
CA ASN A 50 10.64 23.59 -1.19
C ASN A 50 9.59 23.66 -0.06
N GLY A 51 9.58 22.68 0.86
CA GLY A 51 8.62 22.57 1.96
C GLY A 51 7.27 21.96 1.59
N SER A 52 7.05 21.57 0.33
CA SER A 52 5.79 21.02 -0.17
C SER A 52 5.64 19.52 0.12
N PHE A 53 4.38 19.09 0.26
CA PHE A 53 3.96 17.69 0.32
C PHE A 53 3.22 17.22 -0.95
N LEU A 54 3.13 18.07 -1.98
CA LEU A 54 2.59 17.71 -3.30
C LEU A 54 3.60 16.87 -4.11
N VAL A 55 3.92 15.70 -3.57
CA VAL A 55 4.73 14.66 -4.22
C VAL A 55 3.89 13.88 -5.25
N PRO A 56 4.51 13.14 -6.21
CA PRO A 56 3.78 12.39 -7.23
C PRO A 56 2.67 11.47 -6.67
N ASP A 57 2.93 10.77 -5.56
CA ASP A 57 1.96 9.89 -4.91
C ASP A 57 0.80 10.66 -4.24
N ARG A 58 1.05 11.89 -3.75
CA ARG A 58 -0.03 12.76 -3.25
C ARG A 58 -0.93 13.21 -4.39
N VAL A 59 -0.32 13.63 -5.51
CA VAL A 59 -1.06 14.10 -6.70
C VAL A 59 -1.90 12.95 -7.28
N THR A 60 -1.29 11.79 -7.48
CA THR A 60 -1.99 10.61 -8.01
C THR A 60 -3.06 10.11 -7.05
N GLY A 61 -2.79 10.11 -5.74
CA GLY A 61 -3.77 9.76 -4.70
C GLY A 61 -4.99 10.67 -4.72
N LEU A 62 -4.81 11.98 -4.86
CA LEU A 62 -5.93 12.92 -4.98
C LEU A 62 -6.76 12.69 -6.25
N ALA A 63 -6.11 12.43 -7.39
CA ALA A 63 -6.81 12.12 -8.63
C ALA A 63 -7.61 10.81 -8.53
N SER A 64 -6.99 9.75 -8.00
CA SER A 64 -7.65 8.45 -7.80
C SER A 64 -8.79 8.51 -6.79
N LEU A 65 -8.71 9.40 -5.78
CA LEU A 65 -9.84 9.64 -4.86
C LEU A 65 -11.07 10.15 -5.61
N GLU A 66 -10.91 11.08 -6.55
CA GLU A 66 -12.02 11.60 -7.35
C GLU A 66 -12.62 10.53 -8.27
N GLU A 67 -11.79 9.63 -8.81
CA GLU A 67 -12.26 8.45 -9.54
C GLU A 67 -13.05 7.50 -8.63
N LEU A 68 -12.55 7.19 -7.43
CA LEU A 68 -13.24 6.35 -6.46
C LEU A 68 -14.61 6.92 -6.07
N LYS A 69 -14.71 8.24 -5.83
CA LYS A 69 -15.99 8.92 -5.57
C LYS A 69 -16.95 8.83 -6.75
N THR A 70 -16.43 8.80 -7.97
CA THR A 70 -17.28 8.65 -9.17
C THR A 70 -17.79 7.22 -9.32
N LEU A 71 -16.97 6.22 -9.00
CA LEU A 71 -17.29 4.79 -9.15
C LEU A 71 -18.14 4.25 -7.98
N ALA A 72 -17.93 4.76 -6.77
CA ALA A 72 -18.61 4.37 -5.54
C ALA A 72 -19.07 5.65 -4.79
N PRO A 73 -20.14 6.31 -5.26
CA PRO A 73 -20.57 7.61 -4.75
C PRO A 73 -21.16 7.55 -3.34
N ASP A 74 -21.72 6.41 -2.94
CA ASP A 74 -22.35 6.23 -1.64
C ASP A 74 -21.32 5.93 -0.52
N ARG A 75 -20.07 5.60 -0.90
CA ARG A 75 -18.99 5.34 0.04
C ARG A 75 -18.38 6.63 0.57
N VAL A 76 -18.21 6.69 1.89
CA VAL A 76 -17.36 7.70 2.52
C VAL A 76 -15.88 7.29 2.43
N TRP A 77 -15.14 7.99 1.57
CA TRP A 77 -13.69 7.84 1.40
C TRP A 77 -12.92 8.89 2.21
N ASN A 78 -12.15 8.46 3.20
CA ASN A 78 -11.35 9.36 4.03
C ASN A 78 -9.89 9.35 3.58
N LEU A 79 -9.50 10.28 2.70
CA LEU A 79 -8.08 10.44 2.35
C LEU A 79 -7.34 11.16 3.48
N ILE A 80 -6.55 10.40 4.23
CA ILE A 80 -5.76 10.90 5.36
C ILE A 80 -4.39 11.29 4.84
N GLN A 81 -4.10 12.59 4.94
CA GLN A 81 -2.86 13.18 4.51
C GLN A 81 -1.80 13.07 5.61
N ILE A 82 -0.93 12.07 5.47
CA ILE A 82 0.14 11.78 6.41
C ILE A 82 1.41 12.48 5.94
N ASP A 83 1.55 13.74 6.31
CA ASP A 83 2.71 14.55 5.96
C ASP A 83 3.83 14.36 6.99
N VAL A 84 5.05 14.17 6.50
CA VAL A 84 6.24 13.87 7.32
C VAL A 84 7.34 14.87 7.00
N VAL A 85 7.69 15.70 7.99
CA VAL A 85 8.76 16.70 7.87
C VAL A 85 10.15 16.05 7.96
N GLN A 86 11.17 16.73 7.42
CA GLN A 86 12.51 16.13 7.32
C GLN A 86 13.13 15.82 8.68
N GLU A 87 12.96 16.69 9.68
CA GLU A 87 13.50 16.45 11.02
C GLU A 87 12.84 15.24 11.69
N GLU A 88 11.52 15.09 11.52
CA GLU A 88 10.75 13.96 12.04
C GLU A 88 11.20 12.66 11.38
N LEU A 89 11.30 12.65 10.05
CA LEU A 89 11.81 11.50 9.30
C LEU A 89 13.20 11.10 9.80
N ALA A 90 14.13 12.05 9.89
CA ALA A 90 15.50 11.76 10.31
C ALA A 90 15.56 11.18 11.74
N SER A 91 14.77 11.74 12.66
CA SER A 91 14.71 11.29 14.05
C SER A 91 14.12 9.89 14.19
N LEU A 92 12.92 9.65 13.63
CA LEU A 92 12.23 8.36 13.79
C LEU A 92 12.84 7.25 12.95
N ARG A 93 13.42 7.60 11.79
CA ARG A 93 14.16 6.63 10.97
C ARG A 93 15.28 5.97 11.75
N SER A 94 16.09 6.78 12.44
CA SER A 94 17.26 6.30 13.17
C SER A 94 16.93 5.68 14.54
N SER A 95 15.88 6.16 15.21
CA SER A 95 15.54 5.74 16.58
C SER A 95 14.53 4.61 16.68
N ARG A 96 13.76 4.32 15.60
CA ARG A 96 12.70 3.30 15.63
C ARG A 96 12.64 2.47 14.37
N VAL A 97 12.55 3.10 13.20
CA VAL A 97 12.27 2.39 11.94
C VAL A 97 13.44 1.47 11.56
N ALA A 98 14.70 1.90 11.75
CA ALA A 98 15.87 1.07 11.46
C ALA A 98 15.85 -0.28 12.20
N ASP A 99 15.45 -0.29 13.48
CA ASP A 99 15.33 -1.51 14.29
C ASP A 99 14.23 -2.44 13.76
N LEU A 100 13.14 -1.87 13.26
CA LEU A 100 12.03 -2.63 12.66
C LEU A 100 12.36 -3.18 11.28
N ILE A 101 13.30 -2.57 10.56
CA ILE A 101 13.72 -3.02 9.23
C ILE A 101 14.82 -4.08 9.30
N PHE A 102 15.73 -3.99 10.28
CA PHE A 102 16.80 -4.97 10.54
C PHE A 102 16.29 -6.42 10.45
N PRO A 103 16.99 -7.39 9.83
CA PRO A 103 18.38 -7.36 9.40
C PRO A 103 18.61 -6.77 8.00
N LEU A 104 17.55 -6.29 7.34
CA LEU A 104 17.70 -5.61 6.06
C LEU A 104 18.40 -4.27 6.26
N THR A 105 19.39 -3.96 5.42
CA THR A 105 20.25 -2.76 5.57
C THR A 105 20.39 -1.95 4.30
N SER A 106 19.66 -2.31 3.24
CA SER A 106 19.73 -1.55 1.98
C SER A 106 18.98 -0.21 2.08
N VAL A 107 19.40 0.76 1.26
CA VAL A 107 18.71 2.06 1.15
C VAL A 107 17.27 1.89 0.67
N LEU A 108 17.01 0.88 -0.17
CA LEU A 108 15.67 0.58 -0.66
C LEU A 108 14.77 0.07 0.48
N ASP A 109 15.29 -0.84 1.31
CA ASP A 109 14.55 -1.36 2.45
C ASP A 109 14.22 -0.26 3.46
N ASP A 110 15.20 0.61 3.76
CA ASP A 110 15.02 1.80 4.61
C ASP A 110 13.92 2.72 4.08
N SER A 111 13.93 3.00 2.78
CA SER A 111 12.95 3.88 2.13
C SER A 111 11.53 3.28 2.15
N LEU A 112 11.39 2.01 1.78
CA LEU A 112 10.11 1.31 1.76
C LEU A 112 9.54 1.14 3.17
N GLY A 113 10.37 0.68 4.11
CA GLY A 113 9.96 0.50 5.50
C GLY A 113 9.61 1.83 6.18
N SER A 114 10.31 2.92 5.87
CA SER A 114 9.95 4.26 6.36
C SER A 114 8.60 4.73 5.84
N ALA A 115 8.37 4.66 4.51
CA ALA A 115 7.09 5.01 3.92
C ALA A 115 5.93 4.22 4.54
N LEU A 116 6.12 2.91 4.68
CA LEU A 116 5.12 2.01 5.23
C LEU A 116 4.85 2.27 6.71
N TRP A 117 5.88 2.45 7.53
CA TRP A 117 5.76 2.74 8.96
C TRP A 117 4.98 4.05 9.18
N PHE A 118 5.41 5.13 8.52
CA PHE A 118 4.73 6.43 8.65
C PHE A 118 3.29 6.37 8.15
N ALA A 119 3.00 5.69 7.03
CA ALA A 119 1.63 5.51 6.56
C ALA A 119 0.78 4.74 7.59
N ALA A 120 1.32 3.64 8.13
CA ALA A 120 0.62 2.76 9.06
C ALA A 120 0.29 3.42 10.41
N ARG A 121 0.95 4.53 10.78
CA ARG A 121 0.57 5.31 11.97
C ARG A 121 -0.90 5.75 11.90
N GLY A 122 -1.43 6.01 10.70
CA GLY A 122 -2.82 6.42 10.49
C GLY A 122 -3.16 7.75 11.19
N GLN A 123 -2.16 8.62 11.36
CA GLN A 123 -2.28 9.95 11.97
C GLN A 123 -1.84 10.98 10.94
N GLY A 124 -2.73 11.92 10.64
CA GLY A 124 -2.50 12.92 9.61
C GLY A 124 -3.63 13.96 9.59
N GLN A 125 -3.90 14.52 8.42
CA GLN A 125 -4.97 15.47 8.22
C GLN A 125 -6.07 14.88 7.34
N LEU A 126 -7.33 15.03 7.76
CA LEU A 126 -8.51 14.78 6.95
C LEU A 126 -9.22 16.11 6.73
N ASN A 127 -9.35 16.54 5.47
CA ASN A 127 -9.95 17.84 5.12
C ASN A 127 -9.35 19.03 5.88
N GLY A 128 -8.03 19.02 6.08
CA GLY A 128 -7.29 20.06 6.79
C GLY A 128 -7.43 20.04 8.31
N GLN A 129 -8.09 19.04 8.89
CA GLN A 129 -8.20 18.86 10.34
C GLN A 129 -7.39 17.65 10.81
N PRO A 130 -6.74 17.71 11.98
CA PRO A 130 -6.06 16.55 12.55
C PRO A 130 -7.01 15.37 12.71
N TYR A 131 -6.59 14.20 12.25
CA TYR A 131 -7.37 12.97 12.29
C TYR A 131 -6.48 11.77 12.65
N ILE A 132 -7.04 10.89 13.49
CA ILE A 132 -6.42 9.62 13.88
C ILE A 132 -7.38 8.50 13.49
N SER A 133 -6.94 7.64 12.60
CA SER A 133 -7.76 6.53 12.12
C SER A 133 -7.95 5.44 13.18
N PRO A 134 -9.20 5.00 13.42
CA PRO A 134 -9.48 3.85 14.27
C PRO A 134 -9.17 2.49 13.59
N ALA A 135 -8.90 2.47 12.28
CA ALA A 135 -8.86 1.25 11.47
C ALA A 135 -7.76 0.26 11.89
N ARG A 136 -8.12 -0.92 12.40
CA ARG A 136 -7.13 -1.91 12.89
C ARG A 136 -6.55 -2.78 11.79
N VAL A 137 -7.20 -2.85 10.63
CA VAL A 137 -6.73 -3.61 9.47
C VAL A 137 -6.26 -2.64 8.39
N VAL A 138 -5.10 -2.91 7.80
CA VAL A 138 -4.50 -2.12 6.74
C VAL A 138 -4.28 -3.00 5.52
N LEU A 139 -4.95 -2.69 4.41
CA LEU A 139 -4.78 -3.37 3.14
C LEU A 139 -3.61 -2.78 2.37
N SER A 140 -2.83 -3.65 1.72
CA SER A 140 -1.67 -3.26 0.90
C SER A 140 -1.70 -3.90 -0.48
N GLY A 141 -1.28 -3.12 -1.48
CA GLY A 141 -1.09 -3.55 -2.87
C GLY A 141 0.17 -4.39 -3.12
N LEU A 142 0.98 -4.62 -2.09
CA LEU A 142 2.22 -5.40 -2.19
C LEU A 142 1.98 -6.77 -2.86
N GLY A 143 2.93 -7.22 -3.68
CA GLY A 143 2.84 -8.48 -4.40
C GLY A 143 2.14 -8.38 -5.75
N ALA A 144 1.46 -7.27 -6.09
CA ALA A 144 0.89 -7.08 -7.41
C ALA A 144 1.97 -6.99 -8.49
N ASP A 145 2.93 -6.08 -8.32
CA ASP A 145 4.03 -5.86 -9.27
C ASP A 145 4.89 -7.11 -9.50
N GLU A 146 5.25 -7.84 -8.43
CA GLU A 146 6.03 -9.07 -8.48
C GLU A 146 5.34 -10.17 -9.30
N GLN A 147 4.01 -10.26 -9.22
CA GLN A 147 3.23 -11.30 -9.89
C GLN A 147 2.80 -10.93 -11.31
N LEU A 148 2.53 -9.65 -11.55
CA LEU A 148 1.91 -9.14 -12.78
C LEU A 148 2.88 -8.38 -13.68
N GLY A 149 4.14 -8.23 -13.28
CA GLY A 149 5.15 -7.66 -14.15
C GLY A 149 5.23 -6.14 -14.13
N GLY A 150 4.81 -5.47 -13.05
CA GLY A 150 4.67 -4.01 -13.01
C GLY A 150 5.98 -3.22 -12.92
N TYR A 151 7.09 -3.85 -12.51
CA TYR A 151 8.38 -3.16 -12.46
C TYR A 151 9.02 -2.94 -13.84
N THR A 152 9.66 -1.77 -14.02
CA THR A 152 10.44 -1.44 -15.23
C THR A 152 11.50 -2.50 -15.60
N ARG A 153 12.08 -3.20 -14.60
CA ARG A 153 13.03 -4.30 -14.85
C ARG A 153 12.40 -5.45 -15.62
N HIS A 154 11.15 -5.81 -15.33
CA HIS A 154 10.41 -6.87 -16.02
C HIS A 154 10.25 -6.53 -17.51
N ARG A 155 9.84 -5.29 -17.79
CA ARG A 155 9.75 -4.76 -19.15
C ARG A 155 11.12 -4.80 -19.85
N ASN A 156 12.18 -4.44 -19.14
CA ASN A 156 13.54 -4.48 -19.69
C ASN A 156 13.99 -5.92 -19.98
N THR A 157 13.73 -6.89 -19.10
CA THR A 157 14.06 -8.29 -19.33
C THR A 157 13.40 -8.82 -20.59
N LEU A 158 12.11 -8.55 -20.78
CA LEU A 158 11.41 -8.92 -22.02
C LEU A 158 12.02 -8.23 -23.24
N ARG A 159 12.29 -6.92 -23.14
CA ARG A 159 12.86 -6.13 -24.24
C ARG A 159 14.24 -6.60 -24.67
N HIS A 160 15.12 -6.98 -23.74
CA HIS A 160 16.48 -7.40 -24.06
C HIS A 160 16.58 -8.87 -24.47
N SER A 161 15.83 -9.76 -23.81
CA SER A 161 15.85 -11.19 -24.13
C SER A 161 15.02 -11.54 -25.37
N GLY A 162 13.97 -10.76 -25.64
CA GLY A 162 12.96 -11.07 -26.65
C GLY A 162 12.09 -12.29 -26.30
N GLN A 163 12.18 -12.80 -25.06
CA GLN A 163 11.62 -14.10 -24.68
C GLN A 163 10.73 -13.99 -23.44
N TRP A 164 9.46 -14.36 -23.60
CA TRP A 164 8.51 -14.46 -22.49
C TRP A 164 8.93 -15.45 -21.41
N ALA A 165 9.68 -16.50 -21.76
CA ALA A 165 10.20 -17.45 -20.79
C ALA A 165 11.20 -16.80 -19.82
N ALA A 166 12.04 -15.88 -20.29
CA ALA A 166 12.98 -15.15 -19.43
C ALA A 166 12.24 -14.26 -18.42
N LEU A 167 11.19 -13.56 -18.89
CA LEU A 167 10.32 -12.79 -18.00
C LEU A 167 9.62 -13.71 -16.97
N GLY A 168 9.09 -14.84 -17.41
CA GLY A 168 8.44 -15.81 -16.51
C GLY A 168 9.37 -16.31 -15.40
N LEU A 169 10.65 -16.55 -15.70
CA LEU A 169 11.66 -16.92 -14.69
C LEU A 169 11.93 -15.79 -13.70
N GLU A 170 11.98 -14.53 -14.16
CA GLU A 170 12.17 -13.38 -13.28
C GLU A 170 10.98 -13.19 -12.33
N LEU A 171 9.75 -13.25 -12.86
CA LEU A 171 8.52 -13.15 -12.04
C LEU A 171 8.42 -14.28 -10.99
N ALA A 172 8.79 -15.51 -11.39
CA ALA A 172 8.84 -16.63 -10.46
C ALA A 172 9.87 -16.39 -9.36
N ALA A 173 11.08 -15.93 -9.70
CA ALA A 173 12.11 -15.63 -8.72
C ALA A 173 11.71 -14.51 -7.74
N ASP A 174 10.99 -13.50 -8.20
CA ASP A 174 10.49 -12.43 -7.33
C ASP A 174 9.36 -12.91 -6.42
N THR A 175 8.44 -13.72 -6.94
CA THR A 175 7.38 -14.34 -6.14
C THR A 175 7.96 -15.26 -5.06
N ASP A 176 8.93 -16.11 -5.41
CA ASP A 176 9.61 -17.01 -4.46
C ASP A 176 10.39 -16.24 -3.39
N GLY A 177 10.92 -15.06 -3.73
CA GLY A 177 11.70 -14.20 -2.84
C GLY A 177 10.88 -13.28 -1.93
N ILE A 178 9.56 -13.15 -2.14
CA ILE A 178 8.77 -12.09 -1.51
C ILE A 178 8.72 -12.19 0.02
N ALA A 179 8.72 -13.42 0.55
CA ALA A 179 8.64 -13.66 1.99
C ALA A 179 9.86 -13.11 2.75
N SER A 180 11.06 -13.29 2.18
CA SER A 180 12.32 -12.87 2.81
C SER A 180 12.64 -11.40 2.55
N ARG A 181 12.17 -10.84 1.42
CA ARG A 181 12.45 -9.46 1.02
C ARG A 181 11.46 -8.44 1.58
N ASN A 182 10.17 -8.79 1.62
CA ASN A 182 9.11 -7.82 1.89
C ASN A 182 8.36 -8.17 3.17
N LEU A 183 7.76 -9.38 3.24
CA LEU A 183 6.73 -9.70 4.23
C LEU A 183 7.15 -9.50 5.69
N GLY A 184 8.35 -9.98 6.05
CA GLY A 184 8.84 -9.86 7.43
C GLY A 184 9.14 -8.42 7.86
N ARG A 185 9.66 -7.58 6.97
CA ARG A 185 9.86 -6.14 7.23
C ARG A 185 8.51 -5.44 7.36
N ASP A 186 7.64 -5.67 6.38
CA ASP A 186 6.39 -4.95 6.21
C ASP A 186 5.40 -5.23 7.34
N ASP A 187 5.32 -6.49 7.80
CA ASP A 187 4.51 -6.86 8.96
C ASP A 187 4.98 -6.17 10.24
N ARG A 188 6.30 -6.12 10.49
CA ARG A 188 6.86 -5.50 11.71
C ARG A 188 6.63 -4.00 11.75
N VAL A 189 6.83 -3.29 10.64
CA VAL A 189 6.64 -1.84 10.60
C VAL A 189 5.18 -1.44 10.76
N VAL A 190 4.24 -2.22 10.21
CA VAL A 190 2.80 -1.95 10.36
C VAL A 190 2.31 -2.33 11.77
N SER A 191 2.76 -3.47 12.28
CA SER A 191 2.39 -3.98 13.61
C SER A 191 2.89 -3.10 14.75
N ASP A 192 3.96 -2.32 14.53
CA ASP A 192 4.47 -1.34 15.50
C ASP A 192 3.41 -0.29 15.90
N HIS A 193 2.47 -0.01 14.99
CA HIS A 193 1.34 0.88 15.24
C HIS A 193 0.07 0.15 15.74
N GLY A 194 0.17 -1.14 16.09
CA GLY A 194 -0.94 -1.95 16.55
C GLY A 194 -2.02 -2.14 15.48
N ARG A 195 -1.60 -2.24 14.22
CA ARG A 195 -2.43 -2.52 13.05
C ARG A 195 -2.00 -3.80 12.37
N GLN A 196 -2.95 -4.53 11.81
CA GLN A 196 -2.69 -5.77 11.09
C GLN A 196 -2.60 -5.50 9.59
N LEU A 197 -1.46 -5.83 8.99
CA LEU A 197 -1.28 -5.79 7.55
C LEU A 197 -2.02 -6.96 6.87
N ARG A 198 -2.72 -6.68 5.78
CA ARG A 198 -3.33 -7.68 4.90
C ARG A 198 -2.94 -7.38 3.47
N ILE A 199 -2.56 -8.42 2.73
CA ILE A 199 -1.97 -8.28 1.39
C ILE A 199 -2.78 -9.16 0.42
N PRO A 200 -3.93 -8.68 -0.09
CA PRO A 200 -4.85 -9.53 -0.85
C PRO A 200 -4.28 -10.13 -2.14
N PHE A 201 -3.31 -9.45 -2.76
CA PHE A 201 -2.61 -9.99 -3.93
C PHE A 201 -1.82 -11.27 -3.62
N LEU A 202 -1.46 -11.50 -2.35
CA LEU A 202 -0.75 -12.69 -1.90
C LEU A 202 -1.66 -13.74 -1.25
N ASP A 203 -2.98 -13.62 -1.39
CA ASP A 203 -3.90 -14.73 -1.08
C ASP A 203 -3.54 -15.94 -1.95
N GLU A 204 -3.47 -17.12 -1.34
CA GLU A 204 -3.03 -18.35 -2.02
C GLU A 204 -3.83 -18.66 -3.29
N ARG A 205 -5.12 -18.31 -3.32
CA ARG A 205 -5.97 -18.53 -4.51
C ARG A 205 -5.67 -17.50 -5.59
N VAL A 206 -5.38 -16.27 -5.22
CA VAL A 206 -4.98 -15.21 -6.16
C VAL A 206 -3.63 -15.57 -6.78
N VAL A 207 -2.64 -15.91 -5.95
CA VAL A 207 -1.31 -16.36 -6.40
C VAL A 207 -1.43 -17.61 -7.27
N GLY A 208 -2.19 -18.61 -6.83
CA GLY A 208 -2.43 -19.84 -7.57
C GLY A 208 -3.06 -19.59 -8.93
N TYR A 209 -4.08 -18.71 -9.00
CA TYR A 209 -4.73 -18.34 -10.25
C TYR A 209 -3.79 -17.58 -11.19
N ILE A 210 -3.11 -16.54 -10.69
CA ILE A 210 -2.16 -15.79 -11.50
C ILE A 210 -1.10 -16.73 -12.03
N ASN A 211 -0.59 -17.65 -11.20
CA ASN A 211 0.43 -18.64 -11.59
C ASN A 211 0.01 -19.62 -12.70
N MET A 212 -1.29 -19.78 -12.99
CA MET A 212 -1.77 -20.56 -14.13
C MET A 212 -1.74 -19.80 -15.45
N LEU A 213 -1.72 -18.46 -15.42
CA LEU A 213 -1.70 -17.65 -16.64
C LEU A 213 -0.32 -17.65 -17.27
N SER A 214 -0.20 -17.52 -18.59
CA SER A 214 1.11 -17.30 -19.22
C SER A 214 1.60 -15.86 -19.00
N PRO A 215 2.91 -15.58 -19.06
CA PRO A 215 3.44 -14.21 -18.92
C PRO A 215 2.80 -13.19 -19.87
N TRP A 216 2.46 -13.57 -21.11
CA TRP A 216 1.79 -12.69 -22.08
C TRP A 216 0.31 -12.42 -21.79
N HIS A 217 -0.33 -13.17 -20.90
CA HIS A 217 -1.67 -12.85 -20.39
C HIS A 217 -1.61 -11.99 -19.12
N ARG A 218 -0.55 -12.14 -18.30
CA ARG A 218 -0.38 -11.39 -17.05
C ARG A 218 0.16 -9.97 -17.28
N CYS A 219 1.13 -9.82 -18.18
CA CYS A 219 1.95 -8.62 -18.33
C CYS A 219 1.63 -7.85 -19.62
N GLN A 220 0.37 -7.42 -19.79
CA GLN A 220 -0.07 -6.64 -20.97
C GLN A 220 0.21 -5.14 -20.84
#